data_AF-A0AAV5UWR8-F1
#
_entry.id   AF-A0AAV5UWR8-F1
#
_cell.length_a   1.000
_cell.length_b   1.000
_cell.length_c   1.000
_cell.angle_alpha   90.00
_cell.angle_beta   90.00
_cell.angle_gamma   90.00
#
_symmetry.space_group_name_H-M   'P 1'
#
loop_
_entity.id
_entity.type
_entity.pdbx_description
1 polymer ?
#
loop_
_entity_poly.entity_id
_entity_poly.type
_entity_poly.pdbx_seq_one_letter_code
_entity_poly.pdbx_strand_id
1 'polypeptide(L)'
;SLFFSSQVGAYRFLLLSFAVVDIIISTVHFILVPGIIMTEFGFIFFGFRYMESSTAIGVWADLIFIGLFYQTFVLLAFHYIYRYILLCNPSWLRWVGRNNPWRNWICLALLVDVLYIGGFMLAIKFGFLPTDETRNAYIPIMKDAYNIDLSSSYQPGFMGIVYWTSDDDGTVNWSIHALISSLLIVIIITIAGFVIVMCIWRVMSAMKRSDSLADRTRTMQHQLFRALLIQTIVPTLTSYIPLGMVFIVPLTRISLGGWGSVFMMSTALFPLIDPFLVLFLVSG
;
A
#
# COMPACT_ATOMS: atom_id res chain seq x y z
N SER A 1 -2.21 29.30 23.14
CA SER A 1 -3.59 28.77 23.06
C SER A 1 -4.14 28.79 21.63
N LEU A 2 -3.96 29.87 20.84
CA LEU A 2 -4.45 29.91 19.43
C LEU A 2 -3.74 28.92 18.47
N PHE A 3 -2.42 28.75 18.60
CA PHE A 3 -1.63 27.80 17.78
C PHE A 3 -2.07 26.34 17.94
N PHE A 4 -2.48 25.95 19.16
CA PHE A 4 -2.98 24.62 19.44
C PHE A 4 -4.37 24.41 18.81
N SER A 5 -5.24 25.44 18.81
CA SER A 5 -6.56 25.34 18.18
C SER A 5 -6.50 25.24 16.66
N SER A 6 -5.56 25.93 16.00
CA SER A 6 -5.40 25.83 14.53
C SER A 6 -4.73 24.51 14.11
N GLN A 7 -3.82 23.97 14.92
CA GLN A 7 -3.23 22.65 14.72
C GLN A 7 -4.25 21.52 14.89
N VAL A 8 -5.16 21.62 15.85
CA VAL A 8 -6.29 20.69 16.01
C VAL A 8 -7.25 20.78 14.81
N GLY A 9 -7.51 21.98 14.29
CA GLY A 9 -8.30 22.15 13.06
C GLY A 9 -7.65 21.49 11.85
N ALA A 10 -6.36 21.71 11.65
CA ALA A 10 -5.58 21.12 10.57
C ALA A 10 -5.55 19.58 10.62
N TYR A 11 -5.42 19.02 11.82
CA TYR A 11 -5.42 17.59 12.07
C TYR A 11 -6.77 16.93 11.72
N ARG A 12 -7.90 17.62 11.97
CA ARG A 12 -9.24 17.13 11.61
C ARG A 12 -9.44 17.01 10.10
N PHE A 13 -8.97 17.99 9.33
CA PHE A 13 -9.05 17.92 7.86
C PHE A 13 -8.19 16.80 7.30
N LEU A 14 -7.02 16.54 7.90
CA LEU A 14 -6.19 15.40 7.52
C LEU A 14 -6.94 14.08 7.76
N LEU A 15 -7.49 13.87 8.96
CA LEU A 15 -8.26 12.66 9.30
C LEU A 15 -9.51 12.48 8.41
N LEU A 16 -10.20 13.56 8.07
CA LEU A 16 -11.35 13.50 7.15
C LEU A 16 -10.91 13.05 5.75
N SER A 17 -9.78 13.54 5.25
CA SER A 17 -9.24 13.12 3.95
C SER A 17 -8.90 11.62 3.93
N PHE A 18 -8.36 11.06 5.02
CA PHE A 18 -8.15 9.61 5.15
C PHE A 18 -9.47 8.84 5.06
N ALA A 19 -10.47 9.23 5.85
CA ALA A 19 -11.76 8.56 5.84
C ALA A 19 -12.41 8.58 4.44
N VAL A 20 -12.31 9.68 3.71
CA VAL A 20 -12.81 9.77 2.33
C VAL A 20 -12.05 8.81 1.41
N VAL A 21 -10.72 8.76 1.50
CA VAL A 21 -9.90 7.84 0.69
C VAL A 21 -10.20 6.39 1.02
N ASP A 22 -10.36 6.03 2.30
CA ASP A 22 -10.69 4.67 2.74
C ASP A 22 -12.06 4.21 2.23
N ILE A 23 -13.05 5.11 2.21
CA ILE A 23 -14.38 4.84 1.61
C ILE A 23 -14.25 4.60 0.12
N ILE A 24 -13.45 5.41 -0.59
CA ILE A 24 -13.22 5.24 -2.04
C ILE A 24 -12.54 3.89 -2.30
N ILE A 25 -11.50 3.53 -1.56
CA ILE A 25 -10.80 2.24 -1.68
C ILE A 25 -11.77 1.09 -1.44
N SER A 26 -12.57 1.15 -0.37
CA SER A 26 -13.54 0.10 -0.04
C SER A 26 -14.61 -0.05 -1.12
N THR A 27 -15.05 1.07 -1.69
CA THR A 27 -16.00 1.09 -2.81
C THR A 27 -15.41 0.44 -4.06
N VAL A 28 -14.18 0.81 -4.43
CA VAL A 28 -13.50 0.22 -5.59
C VAL A 28 -13.20 -1.25 -5.36
N HIS A 29 -12.79 -1.65 -4.15
CA HIS A 29 -12.60 -3.05 -3.79
C HIS A 29 -13.90 -3.86 -4.00
N PHE A 30 -15.04 -3.33 -3.57
CA PHE A 30 -16.35 -3.97 -3.75
C PHE A 30 -16.76 -4.04 -5.23
N ILE A 31 -16.46 -3.00 -6.03
CA ILE A 31 -16.75 -2.95 -7.46
C ILE A 31 -15.85 -3.90 -8.26
N LEU A 32 -14.58 -4.01 -7.90
CA LEU A 32 -13.59 -4.79 -8.63
C LEU A 32 -13.67 -6.29 -8.28
N VAL A 33 -13.88 -6.59 -6.99
CA VAL A 33 -13.71 -7.94 -6.41
C VAL A 33 -12.32 -8.49 -6.80
N PRO A 34 -11.23 -7.91 -6.23
CA PRO A 34 -9.88 -8.27 -6.62
C PRO A 34 -9.55 -9.71 -6.26
N GLY A 35 -9.02 -10.46 -7.23
CA GLY A 35 -8.50 -11.80 -7.08
C GLY A 35 -7.00 -11.86 -7.35
N ILE A 36 -6.30 -12.72 -6.62
CA ILE A 36 -4.94 -13.14 -6.96
C ILE A 36 -4.84 -14.66 -6.96
N ILE A 37 -4.18 -15.19 -7.98
CA ILE A 37 -3.66 -16.56 -7.99
C ILE A 37 -2.14 -16.51 -7.99
N MET A 38 -1.53 -17.23 -7.04
CA MET A 38 -0.07 -17.35 -6.91
C MET A 38 0.41 -18.69 -7.48
N THR A 39 1.19 -18.63 -8.54
CA THR A 39 1.79 -19.80 -9.21
C THR A 39 3.25 -19.96 -8.79
N GLU A 40 3.87 -21.07 -9.18
CA GLU A 40 5.30 -21.30 -8.96
C GLU A 40 6.20 -20.37 -9.80
N PHE A 41 5.67 -19.81 -10.88
CA PHE A 41 6.40 -18.92 -11.78
C PHE A 41 6.04 -17.44 -11.59
N GLY A 42 5.01 -17.11 -10.81
CA GLY A 42 4.54 -15.74 -10.69
C GLY A 42 3.22 -15.58 -9.95
N PHE A 43 2.53 -14.48 -10.22
CA PHE A 43 1.15 -14.30 -9.80
C PHE A 43 0.35 -13.52 -10.85
N ILE A 44 -0.96 -13.77 -10.88
CA ILE A 44 -1.93 -13.01 -11.65
C ILE A 44 -2.90 -12.31 -10.71
N PHE A 45 -3.11 -11.02 -10.93
CA PHE A 45 -4.07 -10.13 -10.28
C PHE A 45 -5.14 -9.73 -11.29
N PHE A 46 -6.40 -9.76 -10.88
CA PHE A 46 -7.51 -9.43 -11.75
C PHE A 46 -8.74 -9.00 -10.95
N GLY A 47 -9.52 -8.06 -11.49
CA GLY A 47 -10.87 -7.80 -11.01
C GLY A 47 -11.88 -8.80 -11.55
N PHE A 48 -12.43 -9.64 -10.68
CA PHE A 48 -13.37 -10.70 -11.08
C PHE A 48 -14.55 -10.19 -11.90
N ARG A 49 -15.08 -9.00 -11.56
CA ARG A 49 -16.22 -8.38 -12.27
C ARG A 49 -15.90 -7.82 -13.66
N TYR A 50 -14.63 -7.73 -14.03
CA TYR A 50 -14.17 -7.22 -15.32
C TYR A 50 -13.55 -8.31 -16.21
N MET A 51 -13.67 -9.59 -15.83
CA MET A 51 -13.14 -10.72 -16.60
C MET A 51 -13.88 -10.99 -17.92
N GLU A 52 -15.06 -10.40 -18.11
CA GLU A 52 -15.79 -10.41 -19.39
C GLU A 52 -15.58 -9.13 -20.21
N SER A 53 -14.73 -8.21 -19.74
CA SER A 53 -14.42 -6.94 -20.40
C SER A 53 -13.15 -7.02 -21.23
N SER A 54 -12.96 -6.05 -22.12
CA SER A 54 -11.75 -5.96 -22.95
C SER A 54 -10.49 -5.74 -22.11
N THR A 55 -9.32 -6.08 -22.67
CA THR A 55 -8.02 -5.89 -22.00
C THR A 55 -7.88 -4.49 -21.41
N ALA A 56 -8.22 -3.45 -22.18
CA ALA A 56 -8.10 -2.07 -21.75
C ALA A 56 -8.95 -1.79 -20.50
N ILE A 57 -10.21 -2.21 -20.49
CA ILE A 57 -11.12 -1.96 -19.37
C ILE A 57 -10.64 -2.70 -18.11
N GLY A 58 -10.27 -3.99 -18.23
CA GLY A 58 -9.76 -4.77 -17.11
C GLY A 58 -8.49 -4.16 -16.50
N VAL A 59 -7.51 -3.82 -17.35
CA VAL A 59 -6.26 -3.18 -16.91
C VAL A 59 -6.51 -1.84 -16.24
N TRP A 60 -7.39 -1.00 -16.78
CA TRP A 60 -7.72 0.29 -16.13
C TRP A 60 -8.44 0.11 -14.79
N ALA A 61 -9.35 -0.85 -14.68
CA ALA A 61 -10.02 -1.17 -13.42
C ALA A 61 -9.00 -1.65 -12.36
N ASP A 62 -8.08 -2.52 -12.76
CA ASP A 62 -6.98 -3.00 -11.93
C ASP A 62 -6.04 -1.86 -11.51
N LEU A 63 -5.66 -0.97 -12.44
CA LEU A 63 -4.81 0.21 -12.18
C LEU A 63 -5.43 1.15 -11.14
N ILE A 64 -6.74 1.42 -11.25
CA ILE A 64 -7.45 2.31 -10.32
C ILE A 64 -7.38 1.73 -8.91
N PHE A 65 -7.68 0.44 -8.75
CA PHE A 65 -7.61 -0.21 -7.45
C PHE A 65 -6.20 -0.24 -6.89
N ILE A 66 -5.21 -0.64 -7.69
CA ILE A 66 -3.81 -0.71 -7.28
C ILE A 66 -3.29 0.68 -6.88
N GLY A 67 -3.59 1.71 -7.68
CA GLY A 67 -3.21 3.09 -7.37
C GLY A 67 -3.79 3.58 -6.05
N LEU A 68 -5.10 3.38 -5.85
CA LEU A 68 -5.77 3.73 -4.59
C LEU A 68 -5.24 2.93 -3.40
N PHE A 69 -4.96 1.64 -3.59
CA PHE A 69 -4.39 0.80 -2.56
C PHE A 69 -3.00 1.31 -2.11
N TYR A 70 -2.11 1.57 -3.07
CA TYR A 70 -0.77 2.09 -2.77
C TYR A 70 -0.78 3.51 -2.19
N GLN A 71 -1.75 4.35 -2.58
CA GLN A 71 -1.98 5.68 -2.00
C GLN A 71 -2.07 5.63 -0.47
N THR A 72 -2.69 4.57 0.07
CA THR A 72 -2.86 4.35 1.51
C THR A 72 -1.53 4.35 2.27
N PHE A 73 -0.50 3.73 1.72
CA PHE A 73 0.82 3.65 2.38
C PHE A 73 1.53 5.01 2.40
N VAL A 74 1.39 5.82 1.34
CA VAL A 74 1.94 7.18 1.28
C VAL A 74 1.27 8.06 2.31
N LEU A 75 -0.07 8.05 2.33
CA LEU A 75 -0.84 8.81 3.30
C LEU A 75 -0.44 8.41 4.72
N LEU A 76 -0.38 7.11 5.01
CA LEU A 76 0.07 6.60 6.31
C LEU A 76 1.45 7.16 6.69
N ALA A 77 2.44 7.09 5.78
CA ALA A 77 3.77 7.65 6.00
C ALA A 77 3.72 9.15 6.31
N PHE A 78 2.92 9.93 5.55
CA PHE A 78 2.73 11.35 5.81
C PHE A 78 2.15 11.65 7.19
N HIS A 79 1.21 10.85 7.65
CA HIS A 79 0.63 11.00 8.97
C HIS A 79 1.65 10.74 10.09
N TYR A 80 2.53 9.73 9.93
CA TYR A 80 3.63 9.50 10.88
C TYR A 80 4.66 10.63 10.87
N ILE A 81 5.03 11.16 9.70
CA ILE A 81 5.95 12.30 9.60
C ILE A 81 5.32 13.54 10.26
N TYR A 82 4.03 13.81 10.01
CA TYR A 82 3.29 14.92 10.61
C TYR A 82 3.32 14.84 12.14
N ARG A 83 2.99 13.66 12.71
CA ARG A 83 3.03 13.43 14.16
C ARG A 83 4.44 13.61 14.72
N TYR A 84 5.46 13.08 14.04
CA TYR A 84 6.85 13.24 14.42
C TYR A 84 7.25 14.72 14.49
N ILE A 85 6.88 15.52 13.50
CA ILE A 85 7.16 16.96 13.48
C ILE A 85 6.48 17.67 14.66
N LEU A 86 5.20 17.38 14.87
CA LEU A 86 4.39 18.01 15.91
C LEU A 86 4.97 17.73 17.31
N LEU A 87 5.40 16.49 17.56
CA LEU A 87 5.86 16.05 18.89
C LEU A 87 7.35 16.35 19.14
N CYS A 88 8.20 16.17 18.14
CA CYS A 88 9.65 16.26 18.32
C CYS A 88 10.25 17.60 17.86
N ASN A 89 9.49 18.43 17.12
CA ASN A 89 9.88 19.74 16.59
C ASN A 89 11.31 19.78 15.99
N PRO A 90 11.63 18.93 14.99
CA PRO A 90 12.96 18.86 14.41
C PRO A 90 13.34 20.14 13.65
N SER A 91 14.58 20.60 13.87
CA SER A 91 15.09 21.87 13.32
C SER A 91 15.08 21.97 11.79
N TRP A 92 15.36 20.86 11.09
CA TRP A 92 15.42 20.80 9.63
C TRP A 92 14.05 20.91 8.94
N LEU A 93 12.96 20.62 9.66
CA LEU A 93 11.57 20.76 9.17
C LEU A 93 10.91 22.07 9.60
N ARG A 94 11.61 22.96 10.34
CA ARG A 94 11.07 24.28 10.72
C ARG A 94 10.68 25.13 9.52
N TRP A 95 11.34 24.92 8.37
CA TRP A 95 11.00 25.64 7.13
C TRP A 95 9.58 25.34 6.64
N VAL A 96 9.05 24.14 6.90
CA VAL A 96 7.65 23.83 6.62
C VAL A 96 6.76 24.84 7.34
N GLY A 97 7.03 25.12 8.62
CA GLY A 97 6.19 25.96 9.48
C GLY A 97 6.40 27.47 9.47
N ARG A 98 7.40 28.02 8.75
CA ARG A 98 7.90 29.40 9.01
C ARG A 98 7.04 30.52 8.41
N ASN A 99 6.59 30.39 7.15
CA ASN A 99 5.88 31.46 6.43
C ASN A 99 4.46 31.07 5.95
N ASN A 100 4.20 29.78 5.71
CA ASN A 100 2.86 29.26 5.39
C ASN A 100 2.84 27.72 5.59
N PRO A 101 2.61 27.23 6.83
CA PRO A 101 2.74 25.81 7.20
C PRO A 101 2.01 24.86 6.27
N TRP A 102 0.79 25.23 5.90
CA TRP A 102 -0.10 24.39 5.10
C TRP A 102 0.34 24.26 3.64
N ARG A 103 0.79 25.35 3.01
CA ARG A 103 1.20 25.33 1.60
C ARG A 103 2.46 24.50 1.39
N ASN A 104 3.49 24.72 2.20
CA ASN A 104 4.75 23.99 2.08
C ASN A 104 4.56 22.50 2.38
N TRP A 105 3.69 22.17 3.34
CA TRP A 105 3.33 20.79 3.65
C TRP A 105 2.59 20.09 2.52
N ILE A 106 1.56 20.74 1.94
CA ILE A 106 0.83 20.20 0.79
C ILE A 106 1.76 20.03 -0.42
N CYS A 107 2.61 21.01 -0.73
CA CYS A 107 3.54 20.90 -1.85
C CYS A 107 4.52 19.73 -1.67
N LEU A 108 5.05 19.54 -0.46
CA LEU A 108 5.90 18.38 -0.16
C LEU A 108 5.12 17.07 -0.27
N ALA A 109 3.89 17.05 0.23
CA ALA A 109 3.01 15.88 0.15
C ALA A 109 2.76 15.47 -1.29
N LEU A 110 2.33 16.41 -2.13
CA LEU A 110 2.08 16.18 -3.55
C LEU A 110 3.34 15.77 -4.30
N LEU A 111 4.50 16.35 -3.99
CA LEU A 111 5.76 15.99 -4.66
C LEU A 111 6.15 14.53 -4.38
N VAL A 112 6.13 14.12 -3.12
CA VAL A 112 6.46 12.74 -2.74
C VAL A 112 5.44 11.77 -3.27
N ASP A 113 4.16 12.16 -3.26
CA ASP A 113 3.06 11.35 -3.80
C ASP A 113 3.22 11.09 -5.30
N VAL A 114 3.53 12.13 -6.08
CA VAL A 114 3.83 12.02 -7.52
C VAL A 114 5.05 11.12 -7.76
N LEU A 115 6.11 11.25 -6.97
CA LEU A 115 7.29 10.39 -7.10
C LEU A 115 6.98 8.94 -6.75
N TYR A 116 6.18 8.70 -5.71
CA TYR A 116 5.79 7.37 -5.26
C TYR A 116 4.90 6.69 -6.30
N ILE A 117 3.77 7.30 -6.66
CA ILE A 117 2.85 6.78 -7.67
C ILE A 117 3.53 6.67 -9.04
N GLY A 118 4.34 7.65 -9.43
CA GLY A 118 5.12 7.61 -10.66
C GLY A 118 6.08 6.41 -10.71
N GLY A 119 6.75 6.11 -9.59
CA GLY A 119 7.61 4.92 -9.45
C GLY A 119 6.83 3.61 -9.60
N PHE A 120 5.64 3.50 -8.99
CA PHE A 120 4.77 2.33 -9.15
C PHE A 120 4.28 2.17 -10.58
N MET A 121 3.80 3.25 -11.21
CA MET A 121 3.33 3.22 -12.59
C MET A 121 4.45 2.81 -13.55
N LEU A 122 5.68 3.24 -13.29
CA LEU A 122 6.85 2.81 -14.05
C LEU A 122 7.12 1.32 -13.88
N ALA A 123 7.09 0.81 -12.64
CA ALA A 123 7.26 -0.61 -12.37
C ALA A 123 6.17 -1.46 -13.07
N ILE A 124 4.90 -1.05 -12.96
CA ILE A 124 3.77 -1.72 -13.60
C ILE A 124 3.98 -1.80 -15.11
N LYS A 125 4.34 -0.67 -15.74
CA LYS A 125 4.59 -0.60 -17.18
C LYS A 125 5.68 -1.58 -17.65
N PHE A 126 6.70 -1.80 -16.83
CA PHE A 126 7.82 -2.66 -17.21
C PHE A 126 7.55 -4.16 -17.04
N GLY A 127 6.66 -4.59 -16.14
CA GLY A 127 6.58 -6.01 -15.80
C GLY A 127 5.21 -6.59 -15.42
N PHE A 128 4.17 -5.77 -15.33
CA PHE A 128 2.85 -6.22 -14.86
C PHE A 128 1.77 -6.20 -15.94
N LEU A 129 1.95 -5.37 -16.97
CA LEU A 129 0.97 -5.29 -18.05
C LEU A 129 0.90 -6.62 -18.80
N PRO A 130 -0.30 -7.01 -19.25
CA PRO A 130 -0.48 -8.27 -19.96
C PRO A 130 0.25 -8.22 -21.30
N THR A 131 1.06 -9.24 -21.56
CA THR A 131 1.71 -9.51 -22.85
C THR A 131 1.19 -10.86 -23.37
N ASP A 132 1.46 -11.18 -24.63
CA ASP A 132 1.07 -12.48 -25.17
C ASP A 132 1.72 -13.63 -24.39
N GLU A 133 2.98 -13.46 -23.98
CA GLU A 133 3.71 -14.43 -23.15
C GLU A 133 3.06 -14.61 -21.77
N THR A 134 2.78 -13.53 -21.04
CA THR A 134 2.19 -13.64 -19.71
C THR A 134 0.75 -14.15 -19.78
N ARG A 135 -0.01 -13.75 -20.81
CA ARG A 135 -1.36 -14.27 -21.07
C ARG A 135 -1.33 -15.77 -21.31
N ASN A 136 -0.45 -16.26 -22.19
CA ASN A 136 -0.34 -17.68 -22.49
C ASN A 136 0.02 -18.50 -21.24
N ALA A 137 0.90 -17.99 -20.38
CA ALA A 137 1.25 -18.65 -19.11
C ALA A 137 0.04 -18.80 -18.17
N TYR A 138 -0.88 -17.82 -18.14
CA TYR A 138 -2.03 -17.82 -17.23
C TYR A 138 -3.32 -18.41 -17.79
N ILE A 139 -3.45 -18.67 -19.10
CA ILE A 139 -4.61 -19.34 -19.70
C ILE A 139 -4.98 -20.64 -18.95
N PRO A 140 -4.08 -21.64 -18.79
CA PRO A 140 -4.46 -22.90 -18.15
C PRO A 140 -4.85 -22.70 -16.68
N ILE A 141 -4.19 -21.76 -15.99
CA ILE A 141 -4.43 -21.46 -14.58
C ILE A 141 -5.81 -20.85 -14.36
N MET A 142 -6.18 -19.84 -15.16
CA MET A 142 -7.47 -19.17 -15.05
C MET A 142 -8.63 -20.05 -15.52
N LYS A 143 -8.39 -20.90 -16.52
CA LYS A 143 -9.37 -21.86 -17.01
C LYS A 143 -9.66 -22.94 -15.97
N ASP A 144 -8.64 -23.47 -15.31
CA ASP A 144 -8.80 -24.47 -14.25
C ASP A 144 -9.46 -23.88 -12.99
N ALA A 145 -8.96 -22.75 -12.50
CA ALA A 145 -9.42 -22.18 -11.22
C ALA A 145 -10.80 -21.51 -11.29
N TYR A 146 -11.12 -20.86 -12.41
CA TYR A 146 -12.32 -20.01 -12.52
C TYR A 146 -13.13 -20.23 -13.80
N ASN A 147 -12.75 -21.18 -14.66
CA ASN A 147 -13.36 -21.38 -15.98
C ASN A 147 -13.35 -20.09 -16.85
N ILE A 148 -12.30 -19.26 -16.69
CA ILE A 148 -12.11 -18.02 -17.44
C ILE A 148 -11.11 -18.28 -18.56
N ASP A 149 -11.52 -18.01 -19.80
CA ASP A 149 -10.67 -18.13 -20.98
C ASP A 149 -10.00 -16.79 -21.33
N LEU A 150 -8.72 -16.66 -20.98
CA LEU A 150 -7.92 -15.47 -21.30
C LEU A 150 -7.60 -15.32 -22.80
N SER A 151 -7.85 -16.35 -23.62
CA SER A 151 -7.67 -16.35 -25.09
C SER A 151 -8.94 -16.00 -25.87
N SER A 152 -10.04 -15.70 -25.17
CA SER A 152 -11.28 -15.28 -25.79
C SER A 152 -11.11 -14.02 -26.67
N SER A 153 -12.05 -13.80 -27.59
CA SER A 153 -11.96 -12.74 -28.62
C SER A 153 -11.79 -11.33 -28.07
N TYR A 154 -12.32 -11.06 -26.88
CA TYR A 154 -12.21 -9.76 -26.21
C TYR A 154 -10.96 -9.64 -25.32
N GLN A 155 -10.22 -10.74 -25.11
CA GLN A 155 -9.00 -10.83 -24.32
C GLN A 155 -9.13 -10.15 -22.94
N PRO A 156 -9.60 -10.86 -21.90
CA PRO A 156 -9.74 -10.30 -20.56
C PRO A 156 -8.48 -9.58 -20.08
N GLY A 157 -8.65 -8.41 -19.46
CA GLY A 157 -7.54 -7.62 -18.91
C GLY A 157 -7.18 -8.06 -17.51
N PHE A 158 -5.89 -8.20 -17.22
CA PHE A 158 -5.36 -8.56 -15.91
C PHE A 158 -4.01 -7.86 -15.71
N MET A 159 -3.47 -7.91 -14.50
CA MET A 159 -2.06 -7.64 -14.25
C MET A 159 -1.37 -8.87 -13.72
N GLY A 160 -0.13 -9.11 -14.09
CA GLY A 160 0.56 -10.29 -13.59
C GLY A 160 2.04 -10.26 -13.89
N ILE A 161 2.79 -10.97 -13.06
CA ILE A 161 4.22 -11.15 -13.23
C ILE A 161 4.48 -12.59 -13.58
N VAL A 162 5.36 -12.84 -14.55
CA VAL A 162 5.98 -14.15 -14.78
C VAL A 162 7.48 -13.97 -14.55
N TYR A 163 7.98 -14.51 -13.44
CA TYR A 163 9.39 -14.39 -13.03
C TYR A 163 10.32 -15.23 -13.90
N TRP A 164 9.86 -16.41 -14.28
CA TRP A 164 10.62 -17.34 -15.08
C TRP A 164 9.69 -18.20 -15.93
N THR A 165 10.22 -18.68 -17.05
CA THR A 165 9.61 -19.72 -17.88
C THR A 165 10.58 -20.89 -17.98
N SER A 166 10.06 -22.07 -18.28
CA SER A 166 10.87 -23.25 -18.58
C SER A 166 10.64 -23.66 -20.03
N ASP A 167 11.73 -23.85 -20.76
CA ASP A 167 11.67 -24.46 -22.09
C ASP A 167 11.47 -25.98 -21.97
N ASP A 168 11.15 -26.63 -23.09
CA ASP A 168 10.93 -28.08 -23.17
C ASP A 168 12.15 -28.91 -22.68
N ASP A 169 13.36 -28.35 -22.81
CA ASP A 169 14.62 -28.96 -22.37
C ASP A 169 14.91 -28.75 -20.86
N GLY A 170 14.02 -28.07 -20.13
CA GLY A 170 14.15 -27.78 -18.70
C GLY A 170 15.02 -26.57 -18.36
N THR A 171 15.51 -25.83 -19.36
CA THR A 171 16.22 -24.56 -19.17
C THR A 171 15.28 -23.50 -18.60
N VAL A 172 15.70 -22.83 -17.52
CA VAL A 172 14.92 -21.80 -16.85
C VAL A 172 15.34 -20.43 -17.33
N ASN A 173 14.43 -19.73 -18.00
CA ASN A 173 14.64 -18.38 -18.52
C ASN A 173 14.00 -17.37 -17.58
N TRP A 174 14.83 -16.57 -16.91
CA TRP A 174 14.37 -15.53 -15.99
C TRP A 174 13.97 -14.26 -16.75
N SER A 175 12.78 -13.73 -16.45
CA SER A 175 12.33 -12.45 -16.98
C SER A 175 12.99 -11.31 -16.22
N ILE A 176 14.02 -10.72 -16.83
CA ILE A 176 14.73 -9.55 -16.29
C ILE A 176 13.75 -8.40 -16.03
N HIS A 177 12.77 -8.20 -16.92
CA HIS A 177 11.75 -7.17 -16.78
C HIS A 177 10.87 -7.37 -15.54
N ALA A 178 10.40 -8.60 -15.31
CA ALA A 178 9.64 -8.98 -14.11
C ALA A 178 10.45 -8.78 -12.82
N LEU A 179 11.73 -9.18 -12.82
CA LEU A 179 12.63 -9.03 -11.69
C LEU A 179 12.90 -7.57 -11.36
N ILE A 180 13.22 -6.73 -12.36
CA ILE A 180 13.44 -5.30 -12.17
C ILE A 180 12.16 -4.62 -11.66
N SER A 181 11.02 -4.93 -12.26
CA SER A 181 9.72 -4.38 -11.85
C SER A 181 9.38 -4.72 -10.40
N SER A 182 9.57 -5.98 -10.01
CA SER A 182 9.34 -6.44 -8.63
C SER A 182 10.32 -5.80 -7.65
N LEU A 183 11.60 -5.70 -8.02
CA LEU A 183 12.63 -5.07 -7.20
C LEU A 183 12.31 -3.60 -6.95
N LEU A 184 11.87 -2.86 -7.97
CA LEU A 184 11.46 -1.46 -7.83
C LEU A 184 10.31 -1.32 -6.82
N ILE A 185 9.28 -2.16 -6.90
CA ILE A 185 8.15 -2.15 -5.97
C ILE A 185 8.61 -2.46 -4.55
N VAL A 186 9.42 -3.50 -4.37
CA VAL A 186 9.96 -3.87 -3.05
C VAL A 186 10.78 -2.73 -2.47
N ILE A 187 11.62 -2.06 -3.27
CA ILE A 187 12.40 -0.89 -2.83
C ILE A 187 11.47 0.24 -2.38
N ILE A 188 10.45 0.59 -3.18
CA ILE A 188 9.54 1.70 -2.85
C ILE A 188 8.77 1.40 -1.55
N ILE A 189 8.23 0.18 -1.40
CA ILE A 189 7.51 -0.25 -0.20
C ILE A 189 8.45 -0.24 1.01
N THR A 190 9.67 -0.75 0.85
CA THR A 190 10.67 -0.82 1.94
C THR A 190 11.10 0.57 2.40
N ILE A 191 11.31 1.51 1.47
CA ILE A 191 11.62 2.91 1.81
C ILE A 191 10.47 3.52 2.61
N ALA A 192 9.23 3.35 2.18
CA ALA A 192 8.07 3.86 2.91
C ALA A 192 7.96 3.25 4.32
N GLY A 193 8.11 1.92 4.43
CA GLY A 193 8.12 1.22 5.71
C GLY A 193 9.26 1.68 6.63
N PHE A 194 10.46 1.87 6.09
CA PHE A 194 11.61 2.38 6.84
C PHE A 194 11.37 3.79 7.40
N VAL A 195 10.79 4.69 6.58
CA VAL A 195 10.42 6.04 7.03
C VAL A 195 9.41 5.98 8.18
N ILE A 196 8.39 5.13 8.09
CA ILE A 196 7.40 4.92 9.15
C ILE A 196 8.08 4.43 10.44
N VAL A 197 8.88 3.37 10.36
CA VAL A 197 9.59 2.79 11.51
C VAL A 197 10.53 3.82 12.16
N MET A 198 11.26 4.60 11.35
CA MET A 198 12.13 5.66 11.84
C MET A 198 11.36 6.77 12.55
N CYS A 199 10.22 7.21 11.99
CA CYS A 199 9.36 8.21 12.63
C CYS A 199 8.84 7.69 13.98
N ILE A 200 8.39 6.43 14.03
CA ILE A 200 7.94 5.79 15.26
C ILE A 200 9.08 5.76 16.29
N TRP A 201 10.25 5.25 15.92
CA TRP A 201 11.39 5.15 16.82
C TRP A 201 11.79 6.50 17.42
N ARG A 202 11.77 7.56 16.60
CA ARG A 202 12.05 8.93 17.05
C ARG A 202 10.98 9.47 17.99
N VAL A 203 9.70 9.27 17.67
CA VAL A 203 8.58 9.65 18.56
C VAL A 203 8.70 8.90 19.88
N MET A 204 8.93 7.58 19.86
CA MET A 204 9.14 6.76 21.07
C MET A 204 10.31 7.28 21.92
N SER A 205 11.43 7.63 21.28
CA SER A 205 12.61 8.16 21.97
C SER A 205 12.36 9.52 22.61
N ALA A 206 11.63 10.42 21.91
CA ALA A 206 11.25 11.71 22.45
C ALA A 206 10.34 11.57 23.67
N MET A 207 9.38 10.64 23.63
CA MET A 207 8.48 10.38 24.77
C MET A 207 9.23 9.84 26.00
N LYS A 208 10.20 8.93 25.82
CA LYS A 208 11.01 8.42 26.95
C LYS A 208 11.89 9.48 27.60
N ARG A 209 12.32 10.51 26.85
CA ARG A 209 13.12 11.61 27.40
C ARG A 209 12.31 12.62 28.20
N SER A 210 10.98 12.53 28.12
CA SER A 210 10.01 13.40 28.78
C SER A 210 9.64 12.96 30.20
N ASP A 211 10.41 12.05 30.83
CA ASP A 211 10.16 11.45 32.16
C ASP A 211 10.09 12.45 33.34
N SER A 212 10.33 13.76 33.13
CA SER A 212 10.19 14.81 34.14
C SER A 212 8.85 15.57 34.09
N LEU A 213 7.89 15.15 33.26
CA LEU A 213 6.61 15.84 33.07
C LEU A 213 5.50 15.38 34.05
N ALA A 214 4.61 16.31 34.41
CA ALA A 214 3.49 16.08 35.32
C ALA A 214 2.60 14.89 34.91
N ASP A 215 2.02 14.19 35.90
CA ASP A 215 1.29 12.93 35.74
C ASP A 215 0.23 12.95 34.62
N ARG A 216 -0.50 14.07 34.47
CA ARG A 216 -1.52 14.22 33.42
C ARG A 216 -0.94 14.21 32.01
N THR A 217 0.23 14.81 31.80
CA THR A 217 0.94 14.80 30.52
C THR A 217 1.51 13.42 30.23
N ARG A 218 1.96 12.70 31.27
CA ARG A 218 2.48 11.33 31.15
C ARG A 218 1.41 10.34 30.68
N THR A 219 0.20 10.39 31.25
CA THR A 219 -0.92 9.51 30.83
C THR A 219 -1.30 9.73 29.36
N MET A 220 -1.39 11.00 28.94
CA MET A 220 -1.68 11.36 27.54
C MET A 220 -0.59 10.85 26.57
N GLN A 221 0.69 10.95 26.94
CA GLN A 221 1.80 10.42 26.14
C GLN A 221 1.74 8.88 26.02
N HIS A 222 1.35 8.18 27.09
CA HIS A 222 1.17 6.72 27.06
C HIS A 222 -0.01 6.28 26.17
N GLN A 223 -1.12 7.02 26.17
CA GLN A 223 -2.25 6.76 25.27
C GLN A 223 -1.83 6.94 23.80
N LEU A 224 -1.13 8.04 23.49
CA LEU A 224 -0.57 8.29 22.16
C LEU A 224 0.44 7.22 21.73
N PHE A 225 1.25 6.70 22.66
CA PHE A 225 2.17 5.60 22.38
C PHE A 225 1.45 4.29 22.06
N ARG A 226 0.46 3.90 22.87
CA ARG A 226 -0.36 2.70 22.63
C ARG A 226 -1.10 2.82 21.30
N ALA A 227 -1.62 4.01 20.99
CA ALA A 227 -2.24 4.33 19.71
C ALA A 227 -1.30 4.06 18.54
N LEU A 228 -0.08 4.60 18.64
CA LEU A 228 0.95 4.50 17.61
C LEU A 228 1.36 3.05 17.34
N LEU A 229 1.51 2.23 18.39
CA LEU A 229 1.85 0.82 18.24
C LEU A 229 0.75 0.06 17.50
N ILE A 230 -0.52 0.22 17.90
CA ILE A 230 -1.63 -0.48 17.26
C ILE A 230 -1.78 -0.05 15.80
N GLN A 231 -1.69 1.25 15.51
CA GLN A 231 -1.73 1.78 14.15
C GLN A 231 -0.57 1.30 13.27
N THR A 232 0.53 0.80 13.85
CA THR A 232 1.66 0.26 13.09
C THR A 232 1.49 -1.24 12.84
N ILE A 233 1.08 -1.97 13.88
CA ILE A 233 0.93 -3.42 13.84
C ILE A 233 -0.14 -3.83 12.83
N VAL A 234 -1.29 -3.14 12.83
CA VAL A 234 -2.42 -3.48 11.96
C VAL A 234 -2.00 -3.46 10.48
N PRO A 235 -1.57 -2.34 9.86
CA PRO A 235 -1.18 -2.33 8.45
C PRO A 235 -0.02 -3.27 8.15
N THR A 236 0.89 -3.49 9.10
CA THR A 236 2.02 -4.42 8.92
C THR A 236 1.52 -5.84 8.72
N LEU A 237 0.61 -6.30 9.59
CA LEU A 237 0.07 -7.66 9.54
C LEU A 237 -0.97 -7.84 8.42
N THR A 238 -1.81 -6.84 8.18
CA THR A 238 -2.94 -6.96 7.25
C THR A 238 -2.58 -6.62 5.81
N SER A 239 -1.52 -5.82 5.59
CA SER A 239 -1.19 -5.28 4.26
C SER A 239 0.26 -5.51 3.85
N TYR A 240 1.25 -5.07 4.64
CA TYR A 240 2.66 -5.18 4.23
C TYR A 240 3.16 -6.63 4.14
N ILE A 241 2.89 -7.46 5.15
CA ILE A 241 3.29 -8.87 5.12
C ILE A 241 2.58 -9.64 3.99
N PRO A 242 1.24 -9.59 3.85
CA PRO A 242 0.54 -10.27 2.75
C PRO A 242 1.03 -9.84 1.38
N LEU A 243 1.24 -8.54 1.16
CA LEU A 243 1.78 -8.03 -0.10
C LEU A 243 3.22 -8.51 -0.35
N GLY A 244 4.07 -8.49 0.67
CA GLY A 244 5.43 -9.04 0.59
C GLY A 244 5.43 -10.53 0.20
N MET A 245 4.49 -11.31 0.76
CA MET A 245 4.33 -12.72 0.41
C MET A 245 3.92 -12.90 -1.06
N VAL A 246 3.02 -12.08 -1.60
CA VAL A 246 2.62 -12.13 -3.02
C VAL A 246 3.82 -11.98 -3.95
N PHE A 247 4.78 -11.10 -3.62
CA PHE A 247 5.98 -10.87 -4.42
C PHE A 247 7.09 -11.91 -4.20
N ILE A 248 7.31 -12.32 -2.94
CA ILE A 248 8.48 -13.14 -2.59
C ILE A 248 8.22 -14.63 -2.82
N VAL A 249 7.02 -15.13 -2.51
CA VAL A 249 6.74 -16.57 -2.57
C VAL A 249 6.92 -17.16 -3.97
N PRO A 250 6.46 -16.53 -5.08
CA PRO A 250 6.68 -17.10 -6.40
C PRO A 250 8.17 -17.20 -6.79
N LEU A 251 9.05 -16.37 -6.22
CA LEU A 251 10.51 -16.50 -6.42
C LEU A 251 11.07 -17.79 -5.80
N THR A 252 10.39 -18.36 -4.81
CA THR A 252 10.75 -19.64 -4.17
C THR A 252 10.22 -20.86 -4.92
N ARG A 253 9.51 -20.67 -6.04
CA ARG A 253 8.84 -21.72 -6.84
C ARG A 253 7.73 -22.47 -6.11
N ILE A 254 7.16 -21.87 -5.07
CA ILE A 254 6.01 -22.41 -4.35
C ILE A 254 4.73 -21.80 -4.93
N SER A 255 3.80 -22.65 -5.37
CA SER A 255 2.44 -22.21 -5.70
C SER A 255 1.56 -22.20 -4.45
N LEU A 256 0.91 -21.07 -4.19
CA LEU A 256 -0.10 -20.93 -3.13
C LEU A 256 -1.53 -20.81 -3.69
N GLY A 257 -1.71 -20.84 -5.01
CA GLY A 257 -3.00 -20.78 -5.66
C GLY A 257 -3.85 -19.60 -5.17
N GLY A 258 -5.09 -19.88 -4.76
CA GLY A 258 -6.05 -18.88 -4.28
C GLY A 258 -5.73 -18.21 -2.95
N TRP A 259 -4.71 -18.64 -2.19
CA TRP A 259 -4.26 -17.92 -0.99
C TRP A 259 -3.84 -16.48 -1.29
N GLY A 260 -3.40 -16.19 -2.52
CA GLY A 260 -3.15 -14.82 -2.97
C GLY A 260 -4.39 -13.93 -2.83
N SER A 261 -5.59 -14.47 -3.10
CA SER A 261 -6.85 -13.73 -2.93
C SER A 261 -7.13 -13.46 -1.44
N VAL A 262 -6.81 -14.41 -0.55
CA VAL A 262 -6.92 -14.20 0.91
C VAL A 262 -5.98 -13.09 1.38
N PHE A 263 -4.74 -13.08 0.88
CA PHE A 263 -3.77 -12.00 1.14
C PHE A 263 -4.25 -10.65 0.62
N MET A 264 -4.92 -10.61 -0.53
CA MET A 264 -5.54 -9.37 -1.00
C MET A 264 -6.71 -8.93 -0.13
N MET A 265 -7.59 -9.87 0.26
CA MET A 265 -8.74 -9.55 1.10
C MET A 265 -8.31 -9.07 2.50
N SER A 266 -7.20 -9.58 3.06
CA SER A 266 -6.69 -9.08 4.35
C SER A 266 -6.33 -7.60 4.28
N THR A 267 -5.91 -7.10 3.12
CA THR A 267 -5.54 -5.69 2.97
C THR A 267 -6.72 -4.72 3.16
N ALA A 268 -7.96 -5.18 2.92
CA ALA A 268 -9.17 -4.42 3.18
C ALA A 268 -9.48 -4.26 4.67
N LEU A 269 -8.85 -5.04 5.55
CA LEU A 269 -9.00 -4.90 7.01
C LEU A 269 -8.34 -3.62 7.53
N PHE A 270 -7.27 -3.15 6.88
CA PHE A 270 -6.59 -1.94 7.31
C PHE A 270 -7.50 -0.69 7.26
N PRO A 271 -8.08 -0.30 6.10
CA PRO A 271 -8.97 0.85 6.02
C PRO A 271 -10.26 0.66 6.83
N LEU A 272 -10.67 -0.58 7.09
CA LEU A 272 -11.80 -0.86 7.98
C LEU A 272 -11.46 -0.53 9.45
N ILE A 273 -10.27 -0.91 9.91
CA ILE A 273 -9.87 -0.80 11.32
C ILE A 273 -9.34 0.60 11.66
N ASP A 274 -8.67 1.28 10.72
CA ASP A 274 -7.99 2.56 10.98
C ASP A 274 -8.92 3.67 11.54
N PRO A 275 -10.15 3.89 11.01
CA PRO A 275 -11.08 4.87 11.56
C PRO A 275 -11.49 4.57 13.01
N PHE A 276 -11.68 3.29 13.36
CA PHE A 276 -12.00 2.90 14.74
C PHE A 276 -10.82 3.14 15.67
N LEU A 277 -9.59 2.84 15.22
CA LEU A 277 -8.39 3.15 15.99
C LEU A 277 -8.35 4.65 16.30
N VAL A 278 -8.49 5.50 15.27
CA VAL A 278 -8.49 6.96 15.47
C VAL A 278 -9.59 7.39 16.45
N LEU A 279 -10.82 6.87 16.30
CA LEU A 279 -11.95 7.27 17.15
C LEU A 279 -11.77 6.85 18.61
N PHE A 280 -11.34 5.62 18.87
CA PHE A 280 -11.13 5.13 20.24
C PHE A 280 -9.89 5.73 20.91
N LEU A 281 -8.87 6.11 20.13
CA LEU A 281 -7.60 6.61 20.64
C LEU A 281 -7.57 8.14 20.83
N VAL A 282 -8.44 8.89 20.14
CA VAL A 282 -8.56 10.37 20.28
C VAL A 282 -9.61 10.76 21.32
N SER A 283 -10.57 9.88 21.61
CA SER A 283 -11.69 10.17 22.54
C SER A 283 -11.42 9.78 24.00
N GLY A 284 -10.29 9.13 24.30
CA GLY A 284 -9.89 8.72 25.66
C GLY A 284 -8.63 9.41 26.11
#